data_AF-A0A497LQ90-F1
#
_entry.id   AF-A0A497LQ90-F1
#
_cell.length_a   1.000
_cell.length_b   1.000
_cell.length_c   1.000
_cell.angle_alpha   90.00
_cell.angle_beta   90.00
_cell.angle_gamma   90.00
#
_symmetry.space_group_name_H-M   'P 1'
#
loop_
_entity.id
_entity.type
_entity.pdbx_description
1 polymer ?
#
loop_
_entity_poly.entity_id
_entity_poly.type
_entity_poly.pdbx_seq_one_letter_code
_entity_poly.pdbx_strand_id
1 'polypeptide(L)'
;YTTDEKIIEKFREILEEVLGRKVKVVVELGGTDGVFMIDRMPVIQFGTMRDENNIHGKNEFVYLEDIEKVKKFVKKILTSSF
;
A
#
# COMPACT_ATOMS: atom_id res chain seq x y z
N TYR A 1 0.36 -2.74 -14.18
CA TYR A 1 0.59 -1.83 -13.05
C TYR A 1 0.23 -0.42 -13.47
N THR A 2 -0.05 0.50 -12.55
CA THR A 2 -0.42 1.87 -12.96
C THR A 2 0.79 2.62 -13.48
N THR A 3 0.62 3.37 -14.56
CA THR A 3 1.66 4.23 -15.15
C THR A 3 1.45 5.71 -14.79
N ASP A 4 0.46 6.02 -13.95
CA ASP A 4 0.21 7.37 -13.47
C ASP A 4 1.23 7.74 -12.37
N GLU A 5 2.34 8.33 -12.80
CA GLU A 5 3.43 8.74 -11.90
C GLU A 5 2.97 9.75 -10.84
N LYS A 6 2.01 10.62 -11.15
CA LYS A 6 1.52 11.62 -10.18
C LYS A 6 0.79 10.93 -9.03
N ILE A 7 -0.05 9.94 -9.35
CA ILE A 7 -0.74 9.13 -8.33
C ILE A 7 0.27 8.30 -7.54
N ILE A 8 1.23 7.64 -8.19
CA ILE A 8 2.28 6.86 -7.49
C ILE A 8 3.04 7.73 -6.50
N GLU A 9 3.53 8.88 -6.95
CA GLU A 9 4.32 9.80 -6.14
C GLU A 9 3.50 10.37 -4.98
N LYS A 10 2.24 10.73 -5.22
CA LYS A 10 1.36 11.23 -4.15
C LYS A 10 1.12 10.20 -3.06
N PHE A 11 0.84 8.95 -3.43
CA PHE A 11 0.69 7.85 -2.47
C PHE A 11 2.01 7.58 -1.74
N ARG A 12 3.16 7.64 -2.44
CA ARG A 12 4.48 7.49 -1.84
C ARG A 12 4.74 8.54 -0.77
N GLU A 13 4.56 9.82 -1.10
CA GLU A 13 4.76 10.95 -0.18
C GLU A 13 3.93 10.81 1.10
N ILE A 14 2.65 10.47 0.95
CA ILE A 14 1.74 10.29 2.09
C ILE A 14 2.18 9.10 2.95
N LEU A 15 2.64 8.01 2.33
CA LEU A 15 3.15 6.87 3.07
C LEU A 15 4.45 7.19 3.81
N GLU A 16 5.38 7.92 3.18
CA GLU A 16 6.62 8.37 3.82
C GLU A 16 6.34 9.27 5.02
N GLU A 17 5.32 10.13 4.95
CA GLU A 17 4.88 10.96 6.07
C GLU A 17 4.35 10.11 7.24
N VAL A 18 3.56 9.06 6.94
CA VAL A 18 3.02 8.15 7.97
C VAL A 18 4.11 7.33 8.64
N LEU A 19 5.11 6.88 7.86
CA LEU A 19 6.16 6.00 8.35
C LEU A 19 7.38 6.74 8.89
N GLY A 20 7.53 8.04 8.60
CA GLY A 20 8.70 8.83 8.98
C GLY A 20 10.00 8.38 8.30
N ARG A 21 9.91 7.69 7.15
CA ARG A 21 11.06 7.16 6.41
C ARG A 21 10.76 7.05 4.92
N LYS A 22 11.82 6.99 4.11
CA LYS A 22 11.72 6.72 2.67
C LYS A 22 11.19 5.32 2.38
N VAL A 23 10.38 5.20 1.33
CA VAL A 23 9.79 3.93 0.90
C VAL A 23 10.16 3.62 -0.54
N LYS A 24 10.29 2.32 -0.85
CA LYS A 24 10.51 1.85 -2.22
C LYS A 24 9.16 1.57 -2.87
N VAL A 25 9.02 1.99 -4.12
CA VAL A 25 7.91 1.54 -4.98
C VAL A 25 8.34 0.23 -5.63
N VAL A 26 7.47 -0.77 -5.58
CA VAL A 26 7.69 -2.10 -6.14
C VAL A 26 6.52 -2.50 -7.03
N VAL A 27 6.71 -3.51 -7.86
CA VAL A 27 5.68 -4.08 -8.72
C VAL A 27 5.43 -5.52 -8.30
N GLU A 28 4.17 -5.89 -8.15
CA GLU A 28 3.77 -7.27 -7.90
C GLU A 28 3.54 -8.03 -9.21
N LEU A 29 3.88 -9.32 -9.21
CA LEU A 29 3.76 -10.22 -10.37
C LEU A 29 2.33 -10.80 -10.50
N GLY A 30 1.34 -9.90 -10.60
CA GLY A 30 -0.03 -10.25 -10.97
C GLY A 30 -0.84 -11.02 -9.92
N GLY A 31 -0.39 -11.07 -8.66
CA GLY A 31 -1.05 -11.81 -7.58
C GLY A 31 -2.30 -11.16 -7.00
N THR A 32 -2.70 -9.96 -7.47
CA THR A 32 -3.82 -9.21 -6.90
C THR A 32 -4.89 -8.82 -7.91
N ASP A 33 -6.05 -8.46 -7.35
CA ASP A 33 -7.22 -7.98 -8.08
C ASP A 33 -6.93 -6.76 -8.96
N GLY A 34 -5.83 -6.05 -8.69
CA GLY A 34 -5.38 -4.92 -9.48
C GLY A 34 -5.22 -5.23 -10.97
N VAL A 35 -4.86 -6.47 -11.34
CA VAL A 35 -4.79 -6.92 -12.74
C VAL A 35 -6.11 -6.74 -13.47
N PHE A 36 -7.25 -6.93 -12.80
CA PHE A 36 -8.57 -6.81 -13.43
C PHE A 36 -9.11 -5.38 -13.46
N MET A 37 -8.48 -4.46 -12.72
CA MET A 37 -8.92 -3.06 -12.60
C MET A 37 -8.04 -2.07 -13.36
N ILE A 38 -6.83 -2.49 -13.75
CA ILE A 38 -5.79 -1.56 -14.20
C ILE A 38 -6.12 -0.79 -15.49
N ASP A 39 -6.92 -1.38 -16.37
CA ASP A 39 -7.33 -0.72 -17.62
C ASP A 39 -8.44 0.32 -17.42
N ARG A 40 -9.00 0.43 -16.19
CA ARG A 40 -10.15 1.30 -15.88
C ARG A 40 -9.80 2.46 -14.97
N MET A 41 -8.80 2.30 -14.10
CA MET A 41 -8.38 3.31 -13.13
C MET A 41 -6.95 3.08 -12.66
N PRO A 42 -6.27 4.12 -12.12
CA PRO A 42 -5.03 3.93 -11.38
C PRO A 42 -5.23 2.96 -10.20
N VAL A 43 -4.35 1.98 -10.08
CA VAL A 43 -4.37 1.00 -8.98
C VAL A 43 -3.08 1.12 -8.18
N ILE A 44 -3.24 1.40 -6.89
CA ILE A 44 -2.17 1.34 -5.89
C ILE A 44 -2.53 0.24 -4.89
N GLN A 45 -1.53 -0.56 -4.55
CA GLN A 45 -1.66 -1.60 -3.54
C GLN A 45 -0.75 -1.30 -2.36
N PHE A 46 -1.30 -1.44 -1.17
CA PHE A 46 -0.59 -1.23 0.08
C PHE A 46 -1.24 -2.06 1.19
N GLY A 47 -0.42 -2.60 2.08
CA GLY A 47 -0.87 -3.42 3.19
C GLY A 47 0.23 -3.63 4.23
N THR A 48 -0.11 -4.35 5.29
CA THR A 48 0.85 -4.77 6.31
C THR A 48 1.59 -6.02 5.83
N MET A 49 2.92 -6.01 5.90
CA MET A 49 3.72 -7.19 5.65
C MET A 49 5.02 -7.11 6.44
N ARG A 50 5.30 -8.16 7.18
CA ARG A 50 6.61 -8.49 7.76
C ARG A 50 6.94 -9.94 7.47
N ASP A 51 8.23 -10.26 7.48
CA ASP A 51 8.73 -11.59 7.10
C ASP A 51 8.12 -12.70 7.98
N GLU A 52 7.79 -12.40 9.23
CA GLU A 52 7.23 -13.33 10.20
C GLU A 52 5.69 -13.44 10.19
N ASN A 53 4.96 -12.59 9.44
CA ASN A 53 3.49 -12.58 9.48
C ASN A 53 2.85 -13.86 8.95
N ASN A 54 3.61 -14.73 8.27
CA ASN A 54 3.16 -16.03 7.76
C ASN A 54 1.89 -15.94 6.92
N ILE A 55 1.81 -14.98 5.99
CA ILE A 55 0.66 -14.84 5.07
C ILE A 55 0.45 -16.17 4.33
N HIS A 56 -0.76 -16.72 4.38
CA HIS A 56 -1.12 -18.06 3.87
C HIS A 56 -0.47 -19.25 4.60
N GLY A 57 0.11 -19.03 5.78
CA GLY A 57 0.83 -20.03 6.58
C GLY A 57 0.12 -20.37 7.90
N LYS A 58 0.73 -21.29 8.66
CA LYS A 58 0.27 -21.57 10.03
C LYS A 58 0.59 -20.39 10.93
N ASN A 59 -0.32 -20.07 11.84
CA ASN A 59 -0.20 -18.95 12.78
C ASN A 59 0.02 -17.62 12.06
N GLU A 60 -0.70 -17.38 10.97
CA GLU A 60 -0.77 -16.08 10.31
C GLU A 60 -1.20 -15.01 11.33
N PHE A 61 -0.47 -13.90 11.38
CA PHE A 61 -0.75 -12.81 12.33
C PHE A 61 -0.32 -11.46 11.80
N VAL A 62 -0.78 -10.39 12.46
CA VAL A 62 -0.41 -9.01 12.15
C VAL A 62 -0.18 -8.23 13.44
N TYR A 63 0.70 -7.23 13.39
CA TYR A 63 0.92 -6.33 14.52
C TYR A 63 -0.15 -5.23 14.54
N LEU A 64 -0.76 -5.01 15.71
CA LEU A 64 -1.74 -3.93 15.90
C LEU A 64 -1.16 -2.56 15.55
N GLU A 65 0.13 -2.35 15.82
CA GLU A 65 0.81 -1.11 15.45
C GLU A 65 0.92 -0.88 13.94
N ASP A 66 0.93 -1.92 13.11
CA ASP A 66 0.96 -1.77 11.65
C ASP A 66 -0.44 -1.52 11.11
N ILE A 67 -1.48 -2.11 11.72
CA ILE A 67 -2.87 -1.77 11.44
C ILE A 67 -3.15 -0.29 11.72
N GLU A 68 -2.63 0.27 12.82
CA GLU A 68 -2.79 1.70 13.11
C GLU A 68 -2.06 2.58 12.07
N LYS A 69 -0.92 2.13 11.53
CA LYS A 69 -0.24 2.81 10.42
C LYS A 69 -1.08 2.78 9.14
N VAL A 70 -1.67 1.63 8.79
CA VAL A 70 -2.58 1.51 7.63
C VAL A 70 -3.78 2.44 7.77
N LYS A 71 -4.42 2.44 8.94
CA LYS A 71 -5.54 3.34 9.24
C LYS A 71 -5.16 4.81 9.07
N LYS A 72 -4.00 5.24 9.59
CA LYS A 72 -3.50 6.61 9.40
C LYS A 72 -3.27 6.93 7.93
N PHE A 73 -2.67 5.99 7.18
CA PHE A 73 -2.43 6.13 5.75
C PHE A 73 -3.73 6.31 4.96
N VAL A 74 -4.72 5.41 5.13
CA VAL A 74 -6.02 5.50 4.46
C VAL A 74 -6.72 6.81 4.79
N LYS A 75 -6.73 7.23 6.07
CA LYS A 75 -7.32 8.51 6.46
C LYS A 75 -6.66 9.68 5.74
N LYS A 76 -5.34 9.73 5.69
CA LYS A 76 -4.59 10.80 5.02
C LYS A 76 -4.87 10.84 3.53
N ILE A 77 -4.92 9.68 2.87
CA ILE A 77 -5.27 9.58 1.45
C ILE A 77 -6.65 10.18 1.21
N LEU A 78 -7.68 9.76 1.96
CA LEU A 78 -9.05 10.23 1.79
C LEU A 78 -9.23 11.74 2.04
N THR A 79 -8.36 12.35 2.85
CA THR A 79 -8.39 13.79 3.15
C THR A 79 -7.41 14.62 2.33
N SER A 80 -6.59 13.98 1.48
CA SER A 80 -5.63 14.68 0.62
C SER A 80 -6.26 15.12 -0.69
N SER A 81 -5.81 16.25 -1.23
CA SER A 81 -6.10 16.65 -2.60
C SER A 81 -5.19 15.90 -3.58
N PHE A 82 -5.76 15.42 -4.68
CA PHE A 82 -5.09 14.75 -5.79
C PHE A 82 -5.16 15.59 -7.05
#